data_AF-A0A0J9HIC9-F1
#
_entry.id   AF-A0A0J9HIC9-F1
#
_cell.length_a   1.000
_cell.length_b   1.000
_cell.length_c   1.000
_cell.angle_alpha   90.00
_cell.angle_beta   90.00
_cell.angle_gamma   90.00
#
_symmetry.space_group_name_H-M   'P 1'
#
loop_
_entity.id
_entity.type
_entity.pdbx_description
1 polymer ?
#
loop_
_entity_poly.entity_id
_entity_poly.type
_entity_poly.pdbx_seq_one_letter_code
_entity_poly.pdbx_strand_id
1 'polypeptide(L)' 'RVNYHKSLHEIYFYQKSENLIFLKTIFICLIHEINEKNHQFQCSALNIIQVTAEFTLITLFK' A
#
# COMPACT_ATOMS: atom_id res chain seq x y z
N ARG A 1 -17.27 -14.55 13.25
CA ARG A 1 -17.08 -15.68 12.31
C ARG A 1 -16.83 -15.08 10.94
N VAL A 2 -15.65 -15.25 10.36
CA VAL A 2 -15.32 -14.68 9.04
C VAL A 2 -16.20 -15.35 7.98
N ASN A 3 -16.79 -14.56 7.09
CA ASN A 3 -17.55 -15.09 5.97
C ASN A 3 -16.58 -15.49 4.85
N TYR A 4 -16.29 -16.79 4.76
CA TYR A 4 -15.33 -17.37 3.82
C TYR A 4 -15.60 -16.98 2.35
N HIS A 5 -16.86 -16.95 1.93
CA HIS A 5 -17.24 -16.56 0.56
C HIS A 5 -16.89 -15.10 0.27
N LYS A 6 -17.07 -14.22 1.25
CA LYS A 6 -16.74 -12.80 1.12
C LYS A 6 -15.22 -12.61 0.99
N SER A 7 -14.43 -13.33 1.78
CA SER A 7 -12.97 -13.26 1.74
C SER A 7 -12.38 -13.75 0.42
N LEU A 8 -12.89 -14.86 -0.14
CA LEU A 8 -12.44 -15.34 -1.45
C LEU A 8 -12.74 -14.33 -2.58
N HIS A 9 -13.92 -13.69 -2.54
CA HIS A 9 -14.28 -12.67 -3.51
C HIS A 9 -13.35 -11.45 -3.42
N GLU A 10 -13.01 -11.00 -2.21
CA GLU A 10 -12.06 -9.91 -1.98
C GLU A 10 -10.66 -10.26 -2.50
N ILE A 11 -10.16 -11.47 -2.24
CA ILE A 11 -8.87 -11.94 -2.77
C ILE A 11 -8.85 -11.91 -4.30
N TYR A 12 -9.89 -12.48 -4.94
CA TYR A 12 -9.98 -12.48 -6.40
C TYR A 12 -10.04 -11.06 -6.97
N PHE A 13 -10.79 -10.16 -6.32
CA PHE A 13 -10.89 -8.77 -6.71
C PHE A 13 -9.52 -8.06 -6.66
N TYR A 14 -8.79 -8.18 -5.55
CA TYR A 14 -7.49 -7.53 -5.39
C TYR A 14 -6.39 -8.13 -6.26
N GLN A 15 -6.41 -9.45 -6.52
CA GLN A 15 -5.47 -10.09 -7.43
C GLN A 15 -5.65 -9.66 -8.89
N LYS A 16 -6.87 -9.30 -9.28
CA LYS A 16 -7.18 -8.84 -10.65
C LYS A 16 -6.96 -7.34 -10.83
N SER A 17 -6.98 -6.56 -9.76
CA SER A 17 -6.78 -5.11 -9.81
C SER A 17 -5.30 -4.74 -9.72
N GLU A 18 -4.84 -3.81 -10.56
CA GLU A 18 -3.50 -3.20 -10.46
C GLU A 18 -3.51 -1.93 -9.59
N ASN A 19 -4.57 -1.71 -8.81
CA ASN A 19 -4.70 -0.52 -7.97
C ASN A 19 -3.86 -0.64 -6.70
N LEU A 20 -3.24 0.46 -6.30
CA LEU A 20 -2.64 0.59 -4.97
C LEU A 20 -3.73 0.43 -3.90
N ILE A 21 -3.40 -0.35 -2.88
CA ILE A 21 -4.28 -0.70 -1.77
C ILE A 21 -4.28 0.43 -0.73
N PHE A 22 -3.13 1.06 -0.47
CA PHE A 22 -3.07 2.11 0.55
C PHE A 22 -3.52 3.47 0.02
N LEU A 23 -4.24 4.20 0.88
CA LEU A 23 -4.60 5.57 0.60
C LEU A 23 -3.35 6.46 0.63
N LYS A 24 -3.08 7.17 -0.48
CA LYS A 24 -1.91 8.03 -0.66
C LYS A 24 -1.66 8.98 0.50
N THR A 25 -2.70 9.68 0.97
CA THR A 25 -2.56 10.67 2.05
C THR A 25 -2.04 10.03 3.35
N ILE A 26 -2.57 8.87 3.72
CA ILE A 26 -2.15 8.17 4.94
C ILE A 26 -0.71 7.68 4.79
N PHE A 27 -0.36 7.16 3.62
CA PHE A 27 0.98 6.67 3.35
C PHE A 27 2.03 7.79 3.36
N ILE A 28 1.71 8.98 2.85
CA ILE A 28 2.59 10.15 2.93
C ILE A 28 2.79 10.61 4.37
N CYS A 29 1.72 10.64 5.18
CA CYS A 29 1.83 10.95 6.60
C CYS A 29 2.77 9.97 7.32
N LEU A 30 2.66 8.67 7.03
CA LEU A 30 3.54 7.63 7.57
C LEU A 30 5.01 7.85 7.18
N ILE A 31 5.30 8.16 5.91
CA ILE A 31 6.67 8.47 5.46
C ILE A 31 7.24 9.68 6.22
N HIS A 32 6.45 10.74 6.37
CA HIS A 32 6.90 11.93 7.11
C HIS A 32 7.15 11.64 8.59
N GLU A 33 6.35 10.78 9.21
CA GLU A 33 6.54 10.36 10.60
C GLU A 33 7.83 9.53 10.77
N ILE A 34 8.06 8.56 9.88
CA ILE A 34 9.26 7.72 9.89
C ILE A 34 10.52 8.56 9.62
N ASN A 35 10.46 9.51 8.68
CA ASN A 35 11.60 10.34 8.29
C ASN A 35 11.78 11.58 9.18
N GLU A 36 11.21 11.57 10.40
CA GLU A 36 11.29 12.64 11.40
C GLU A 36 10.92 14.04 10.87
N LYS A 37 10.10 14.12 9.81
CA LYS A 37 9.75 15.34 9.07
C LYS A 37 10.96 16.13 8.53
N ASN A 38 12.14 15.53 8.48
CA ASN A 38 13.39 16.24 8.20
C ASN A 38 13.73 16.38 6.70
N HIS A 39 13.03 15.66 5.82
CA HIS A 39 13.24 15.78 4.37
C HIS A 39 11.93 16.00 3.62
N GLN A 40 11.94 16.97 2.72
CA GLN A 40 10.89 17.13 1.71
C GLN A 40 11.12 16.13 0.58
N PHE A 41 10.14 15.27 0.34
CA PHE A 41 10.18 14.35 -0.78
C PHE A 41 9.49 14.94 -2.00
N GLN A 42 10.01 14.62 -3.18
CA GLN A 42 9.29 14.87 -4.44
C GLN A 42 8.05 13.95 -4.51
N CYS A 43 6.97 14.42 -5.13
CA CYS A 43 5.76 13.61 -5.34
C CYS A 43 6.04 12.30 -6.10
N SER A 44 6.98 12.34 -7.05
CA SER A 44 7.47 11.15 -7.77
C SER A 44 8.13 10.14 -6.84
N ALA A 45 8.99 10.58 -5.94
CA ALA A 45 9.64 9.73 -4.94
C ALA A 45 8.61 9.08 -4.00
N LEU A 46 7.62 9.84 -3.52
CA LEU A 46 6.55 9.31 -2.67
C LEU A 46 5.73 8.22 -3.39
N ASN A 47 5.40 8.41 -4.66
CA ASN A 47 4.70 7.39 -5.45
C ASN A 47 5.55 6.12 -5.62
N ILE A 48 6.86 6.25 -5.89
CA ILE A 48 7.76 5.10 -6.03
C ILE A 48 7.84 4.32 -4.72
N ILE A 49 8.04 5.00 -3.59
CA ILE A 49 8.09 4.38 -2.27
C ILE A 49 6.80 3.60 -2.00
N GLN A 50 5.63 4.14 -2.35
CA GLN A 50 4.36 3.45 -2.17
C GLN A 50 4.25 2.19 -3.03
N VAL A 51 4.52 2.30 -4.33
CA VAL A 51 4.48 1.15 -5.25
C VAL A 51 5.43 0.05 -4.76
N THR A 52 6.65 0.41 -4.37
CA THR A 52 7.63 -0.55 -3.87
C THR A 52 7.19 -1.20 -2.56
N ALA A 53 6.70 -0.42 -1.59
CA ALA A 53 6.26 -0.95 -0.30
C ALA A 53 5.08 -1.93 -0.46
N GLU A 54 4.06 -1.57 -1.24
CA GLU A 54 2.93 -2.45 -1.49
C GLU A 54 3.34 -3.73 -2.24
N PHE A 55 4.22 -3.61 -3.24
CA PHE A 55 4.75 -4.77 -3.94
C PHE A 55 5.53 -5.71 -3.01
N THR A 56 6.37 -5.16 -2.13
CA THR A 56 7.10 -5.92 -1.12
C THR A 56 6.13 -6.64 -0.17
N LEU A 57 5.07 -5.97 0.30
CA LEU A 57 4.07 -6.58 1.17
C LEU A 57 3.26 -7.68 0.46
N ILE A 58 2.82 -7.45 -0.78
CA ILE A 58 2.14 -8.48 -1.59
C ILE A 58 3.04 -9.70 -1.75
N THR A 59 4.33 -9.50 -1.99
CA THR A 59 5.30 -10.59 -2.11
C THR A 59 5.52 -11.30 -0.78
N LEU A 60 5.56 -10.57 0.34
CA LEU A 60 5.77 -11.13 1.68
C LEU A 60 4.60 -12.00 2.15
N PHE A 61 3.36 -11.62 1.82
CA PHE A 61 2.14 -12.34 2.22
C PHE A 61 1.69 -13.41 1.21
N LYS A 62 2.45 -13.61 0.12
CA LYS A 62 2.20 -14.67 -0.85
C LYS A 62 2.69 -16.02 -0.33
#